data_AF-A0A045IDI9-F1
#
_entry.id   AF-A0A045IDI9-F1
#
_cell.length_a   1.000
_cell.length_b   1.000
_cell.length_c   1.000
_cell.angle_alpha   90.00
_cell.angle_beta   90.00
_cell.angle_gamma   90.00
#
_symmetry.space_group_name_H-M   'P 1'
#
loop_
_entity.id
_entity.type
_entity.pdbx_description
1 polymer ?
#
loop_
_entity_poly.entity_id
_entity_poly.type
_entity_poly.pdbx_seq_one_letter_code
_entity_poly.pdbx_strand_id
1 'polypeptide(L)'
;MNDGKRAVTSAVLVVLGACLALWLSGCSSPKPDAEEQGVPVSPTASDPALLAEIRQSLDATKGLTSVHVAVRTTGKVDSLLGITSADVDVRANPLAAKGVCTYNDEQGVPFRVQGDNISVKLFDDWSNLGSISELSTSRVLDPAAGVTQLLSGVTNLQAQGTEVIDGISTTKITGTIPASSVKMLDPGAKSARPATVWIAQDGSHHLVRASIDLGSGSIQLTQSKWNEPVNVD
;
A
#
# COMPACT_ATOMS: atom_id res chain seq x y z
N MET A 1 4.11 46.00 29.92
CA MET A 1 2.70 46.41 29.74
C MET A 1 2.28 45.98 28.35
N ASN A 2 1.35 45.08 28.08
CA ASN A 2 0.34 44.32 28.83
C ASN A 2 0.20 42.97 28.08
N ASP A 3 0.27 41.81 28.75
CA ASP A 3 -0.83 41.08 29.38
C ASP A 3 -2.04 40.80 28.47
N GLY A 4 -2.35 39.51 28.30
CA GLY A 4 -3.58 39.09 27.61
C GLY A 4 -3.73 37.59 27.35
N LYS A 5 -3.58 36.75 28.39
CA LYS A 5 -4.03 35.35 28.36
C LYS A 5 -5.52 35.28 28.01
N ARG A 6 -5.91 34.37 27.11
CA ARG A 6 -7.26 33.76 27.12
C ARG A 6 -7.14 32.27 26.83
N ALA A 7 -7.14 31.50 27.92
CA ALA A 7 -7.64 30.14 27.93
C ALA A 7 -9.16 30.17 27.69
N VAL A 8 -9.67 29.24 26.89
CA VAL A 8 -11.09 28.89 26.88
C VAL A 8 -11.17 27.39 27.11
N THR A 9 -11.23 27.02 28.39
CA THR A 9 -11.82 25.77 28.86
C THR A 9 -13.31 26.01 29.04
N SER A 10 -14.15 25.26 28.34
CA SER A 10 -15.53 25.02 28.73
C SER A 10 -15.87 23.55 28.51
N ALA A 11 -16.03 22.85 29.63
CA ALA A 11 -16.75 21.59 29.72
C ALA A 11 -18.26 21.83 29.58
N VAL A 12 -19.03 20.79 29.23
CA VAL A 12 -20.29 20.38 29.89
C VAL A 12 -20.88 19.13 29.21
N LEU A 13 -21.28 18.19 30.06
CA LEU A 13 -22.02 16.94 29.84
C LEU A 13 -23.36 17.12 29.11
N VAL A 14 -23.80 16.07 28.37
CA VAL A 14 -25.18 15.55 28.44
C VAL A 14 -25.15 14.01 28.40
N VAL A 15 -25.88 13.41 29.34
CA VAL A 15 -26.14 11.97 29.56
C VAL A 15 -27.58 11.64 29.10
N LEU A 16 -27.90 10.34 28.97
CA LEU A 16 -29.19 9.65 28.70
C LEU A 16 -29.41 9.26 27.23
N GLY A 17 -29.85 8.03 26.90
CA GLY A 17 -30.47 7.00 27.72
C GLY A 17 -30.58 5.65 27.00
N ALA A 18 -30.83 4.62 27.81
CA ALA A 18 -30.81 3.20 27.51
C ALA A 18 -32.07 2.66 26.78
N CYS A 19 -32.02 1.35 26.48
CA CYS A 19 -33.12 0.42 26.18
C CYS A 19 -33.54 0.34 24.68
N LEU A 20 -33.79 -0.81 24.04
CA LEU A 20 -34.22 -2.13 24.52
C LEU A 20 -34.01 -3.22 23.43
N ALA A 21 -33.51 -4.40 23.85
CA ALA A 21 -33.90 -5.78 23.55
C ALA A 21 -34.25 -6.33 22.13
N LEU A 22 -33.49 -7.38 21.76
CA LEU A 22 -33.89 -8.77 21.42
C LEU A 22 -34.98 -9.05 20.37
N TRP A 23 -34.59 -9.76 19.29
CA TRP A 23 -35.37 -10.87 18.73
C TRP A 23 -34.44 -12.06 18.37
N LEU A 24 -34.86 -13.25 18.79
CA LEU A 24 -34.29 -14.57 18.50
C LEU A 24 -35.20 -15.34 17.54
N SER A 25 -34.58 -16.27 16.80
CA SER A 25 -35.12 -17.55 16.28
C SER A 25 -35.64 -17.61 14.83
N GLY A 26 -35.20 -18.67 14.12
CA GLY A 26 -35.84 -19.15 12.90
C GLY A 26 -35.04 -20.16 12.07
N CYS A 27 -34.73 -21.34 12.61
CA CYS A 27 -34.29 -22.50 11.81
C CYS A 27 -35.49 -23.17 11.13
N SER A 28 -35.39 -23.46 9.83
CA SER A 28 -36.13 -24.55 9.17
C SER A 28 -35.41 -24.97 7.89
N SER A 29 -35.31 -26.27 7.65
CA SER A 29 -34.88 -26.87 6.37
C SER A 29 -35.81 -28.05 6.07
N PRO A 30 -36.20 -28.23 4.79
CA PRO A 30 -35.81 -29.44 4.04
C PRO A 30 -35.48 -29.21 2.53
N LYS A 31 -34.65 -30.12 1.98
CA LYS A 31 -34.16 -30.34 0.57
C LYS A 31 -35.16 -31.22 -0.26
N PRO A 32 -34.95 -31.62 -1.55
CA PRO A 32 -34.07 -31.21 -2.68
C PRO A 32 -34.88 -30.96 -4.02
N ASP A 33 -34.38 -30.41 -5.13
CA ASP A 33 -33.61 -31.04 -6.23
C ASP A 33 -33.24 -30.03 -7.34
N ALA A 34 -32.10 -30.32 -8.01
CA ALA A 34 -31.68 -30.01 -9.38
C ALA A 34 -31.82 -28.59 -9.96
N GLU A 35 -30.69 -27.92 -10.21
CA GLU A 35 -30.14 -27.71 -11.56
C GLU A 35 -28.79 -26.96 -11.46
N GLU A 36 -27.75 -27.55 -12.04
CA GLU A 36 -26.47 -26.91 -12.30
C GLU A 36 -26.69 -25.77 -13.30
N GLN A 37 -26.73 -24.54 -12.84
CA GLN A 37 -26.59 -23.36 -13.70
C GLN A 37 -25.49 -22.47 -13.13
N GLY A 38 -24.35 -22.48 -13.82
CA GLY A 38 -23.22 -21.62 -13.56
C GLY A 38 -23.67 -20.17 -13.51
N VAL A 39 -23.70 -19.61 -12.30
CA VAL A 39 -23.93 -18.19 -12.10
C VAL A 39 -22.73 -17.45 -12.67
N PRO A 40 -22.91 -16.51 -13.61
CA PRO A 40 -21.82 -15.63 -14.00
C PRO A 40 -21.41 -14.85 -12.76
N VAL A 41 -20.15 -14.99 -12.35
CA VAL A 41 -19.58 -14.25 -11.21
C VAL A 41 -19.55 -12.78 -11.60
N SER A 42 -20.64 -12.07 -11.35
CA SER A 42 -20.69 -10.62 -11.42
C SER A 42 -19.64 -10.10 -10.41
N PRO A 43 -18.80 -9.11 -10.79
CA PRO A 43 -17.85 -8.54 -9.85
C PRO A 43 -18.63 -8.00 -8.64
N THR A 44 -18.35 -8.53 -7.45
CA THR A 44 -18.99 -8.06 -6.23
C THR A 44 -18.48 -6.65 -5.97
N ALA A 45 -19.40 -5.70 -5.75
CA ALA A 45 -19.05 -4.34 -5.38
C ALA A 45 -18.09 -4.35 -4.17
N SER A 46 -17.09 -3.46 -4.18
CA SER A 46 -16.07 -3.40 -3.14
C SER A 46 -16.69 -3.03 -1.78
N ASP A 47 -16.35 -3.77 -0.72
CA ASP A 47 -16.77 -3.51 0.65
C ASP A 47 -16.36 -2.09 1.10
N PRO A 48 -17.32 -1.20 1.43
CA PRO A 48 -17.02 0.18 1.83
C PRO A 48 -16.14 0.30 3.07
N ALA A 49 -16.24 -0.63 4.04
CA ALA A 49 -15.45 -0.60 5.27
C ALA A 49 -13.99 -0.98 4.98
N LEU A 50 -13.76 -2.01 4.16
CA LEU A 50 -12.41 -2.39 3.73
C LEU A 50 -11.76 -1.30 2.88
N LEU A 51 -12.53 -0.64 2.01
CA LEU A 51 -12.04 0.53 1.28
C LEU A 51 -11.66 1.68 2.21
N ALA A 52 -12.43 1.93 3.28
CA ALA A 52 -12.11 2.98 4.25
C ALA A 52 -10.82 2.67 5.02
N GLU A 53 -10.60 1.42 5.43
CA GLU A 53 -9.37 0.97 6.09
C GLU A 53 -8.14 1.16 5.19
N ILE A 54 -8.24 0.75 3.91
CA ILE A 54 -7.16 0.97 2.94
C ILE A 54 -6.89 2.47 2.76
N ARG A 55 -7.92 3.31 2.67
CA ARG A 55 -7.75 4.77 2.56
C ARG A 55 -7.02 5.36 3.77
N GLN A 56 -7.41 4.98 5.00
CA GLN A 56 -6.72 5.42 6.22
C GLN A 56 -5.24 5.06 6.18
N SER A 57 -4.92 3.84 5.72
CA SER A 57 -3.53 3.41 5.60
C SER A 57 -2.72 4.20 4.57
N LEU A 58 -3.33 4.57 3.45
CA LEU A 58 -2.69 5.41 2.45
C LEU A 58 -2.52 6.85 2.96
N ASP A 59 -3.47 7.38 3.72
CA ASP A 59 -3.34 8.72 4.31
C ASP A 59 -2.28 8.75 5.41
N ALA A 60 -2.17 7.69 6.23
CA ALA A 60 -1.06 7.50 7.17
C ALA A 60 0.29 7.47 6.42
N THR A 61 0.36 6.73 5.31
CA THR A 61 1.56 6.65 4.47
C THR A 61 1.95 8.01 3.88
N LYS A 62 0.98 8.81 3.41
CA LYS A 62 1.24 10.18 2.92
C LYS A 62 1.75 11.13 4.01
N GLY A 63 1.38 10.88 5.26
CA GLY A 63 1.81 11.66 6.42
C GLY A 63 3.24 11.38 6.89
N LEU A 64 3.91 10.36 6.34
CA LEU A 64 5.26 9.98 6.76
C LEU A 64 6.30 11.01 6.34
N THR A 65 7.21 11.32 7.24
CA THR A 65 8.41 12.13 6.96
C THR A 65 9.58 11.27 6.49
N SER A 66 9.65 10.04 6.99
CA SER A 66 10.64 9.03 6.61
C SER A 66 10.09 7.62 6.81
N VAL A 67 10.67 6.65 6.10
CA VAL A 67 10.31 5.24 6.18
C VAL A 67 11.44 4.36 5.63
N HIS A 68 11.63 3.17 6.19
CA HIS A 68 12.45 2.13 5.59
C HIS A 68 11.58 1.24 4.69
N VAL A 69 12.01 1.02 3.45
CA VAL A 69 11.29 0.24 2.45
C VAL A 69 12.13 -0.95 2.00
N ALA A 70 11.57 -2.14 2.18
CA ALA A 70 12.11 -3.37 1.62
C ALA A 70 11.25 -3.82 0.43
N VAL A 71 11.84 -3.90 -0.76
CA VAL A 71 11.21 -4.43 -1.98
C VAL A 71 11.79 -5.79 -2.29
N ARG A 72 10.94 -6.76 -2.61
CA ARG A 72 11.32 -8.10 -3.06
C ARG A 72 10.47 -8.50 -4.25
N THR A 73 11.09 -9.12 -5.26
CA THR A 73 10.36 -9.67 -6.40
C THR A 73 10.54 -11.18 -6.50
N THR A 74 9.59 -11.83 -7.18
CA THR A 74 9.69 -13.24 -7.59
C THR A 74 9.37 -13.36 -9.08
N GLY A 75 9.88 -14.40 -9.74
CA GLY A 75 9.68 -14.58 -11.17
C GLY A 75 10.29 -13.44 -11.98
N LYS A 76 9.61 -13.03 -13.07
CA LYS A 76 10.09 -11.97 -13.96
C LYS A 76 9.34 -10.67 -13.72
N VAL A 77 10.08 -9.62 -13.34
CA VAL A 77 9.58 -8.26 -13.13
C VAL A 77 10.50 -7.27 -13.83
N ASP A 78 10.09 -6.79 -15.01
CA ASP A 78 10.90 -5.88 -15.83
C ASP A 78 10.62 -4.39 -15.54
N SER A 79 9.60 -4.10 -14.71
CA SER A 79 9.11 -2.74 -14.47
C SER A 79 9.94 -1.90 -13.51
N LEU A 80 10.91 -2.50 -12.81
CA LEU A 80 11.70 -1.87 -11.74
C LEU A 80 13.12 -1.51 -12.19
N LEU A 81 13.31 -1.18 -13.47
CA LEU A 81 14.59 -0.72 -14.02
C LEU A 81 15.74 -1.72 -13.78
N GLY A 82 15.47 -3.03 -13.82
CA GLY A 82 16.47 -4.08 -13.55
C GLY A 82 16.72 -4.36 -12.06
N ILE A 83 15.99 -3.73 -11.15
CA ILE A 83 16.06 -3.98 -9.71
C ILE A 83 15.11 -5.13 -9.33
N THR A 84 15.61 -6.14 -8.62
CA THR A 84 14.82 -7.30 -8.15
C THR A 84 14.65 -7.35 -6.63
N SER A 85 15.51 -6.64 -5.89
CA SER A 85 15.39 -6.46 -4.45
C SER A 85 15.97 -5.11 -4.05
N ALA A 86 15.42 -4.48 -3.02
CA ALA A 86 15.98 -3.26 -2.45
C ALA A 86 15.68 -3.15 -0.96
N ASP A 87 16.60 -2.57 -0.19
CA ASP A 87 16.41 -2.17 1.20
C ASP A 87 16.89 -0.71 1.32
N VAL A 88 15.94 0.21 1.48
CA VAL A 88 16.14 1.63 1.22
C VAL A 88 15.49 2.48 2.29
N ASP A 89 16.25 3.39 2.87
CA ASP A 89 15.71 4.46 3.71
C ASP A 89 15.25 5.62 2.82
N VAL A 90 14.04 6.12 3.08
CA VAL A 90 13.39 7.17 2.30
C VAL A 90 13.09 8.37 3.20
N ARG A 91 13.42 9.57 2.72
CA ARG A 91 12.94 10.86 3.22
C ARG A 91 11.89 11.39 2.26
N ALA A 92 10.73 11.81 2.77
CA ALA A 92 9.63 12.27 1.94
C ALA A 92 9.85 13.68 1.36
N ASN A 93 10.48 14.60 2.11
CA ASN A 93 10.66 15.98 1.67
C ASN A 93 11.99 16.61 2.17
N PRO A 94 12.85 17.12 1.26
CA PRO A 94 12.84 16.82 -0.17
C PRO A 94 13.01 15.31 -0.39
N LEU A 95 12.36 14.79 -1.43
CA LEU A 95 12.40 13.36 -1.74
C LEU A 95 13.85 12.93 -1.97
N ALA A 96 14.31 12.02 -1.13
CA ALA A 96 15.63 11.42 -1.23
C ALA A 96 15.58 10.01 -0.65
N ALA A 97 16.40 9.13 -1.20
CA ALA A 97 16.46 7.75 -0.75
C ALA A 97 17.88 7.22 -0.84
N LYS A 98 18.25 6.31 0.06
CA LYS A 98 19.57 5.70 0.09
C LYS A 98 19.47 4.29 0.64
N GLY A 99 20.23 3.39 0.05
CA GLY A 99 20.24 2.01 0.52
C GLY A 99 21.02 1.11 -0.42
N VAL A 100 20.55 -0.12 -0.51
CA VAL A 100 21.17 -1.17 -1.30
C VAL A 100 20.11 -1.89 -2.12
N CYS A 101 20.49 -2.37 -3.30
CA CYS A 101 19.63 -3.17 -4.15
C CYS A 101 20.36 -4.38 -4.74
N THR A 102 19.56 -5.26 -5.34
CA THR A 102 20.03 -6.22 -6.34
C THR A 102 19.67 -5.66 -7.71
N TYR A 103 20.67 -5.38 -8.53
CA TYR A 103 20.51 -4.78 -9.86
C TYR A 103 21.15 -5.68 -10.90
N ASN A 104 20.39 -6.12 -11.91
CA ASN A 104 20.84 -7.07 -12.94
C ASN A 104 21.59 -8.28 -12.35
N ASP A 105 20.99 -8.91 -11.34
CA ASP A 105 21.50 -10.06 -10.59
C ASP A 105 22.75 -9.80 -9.71
N GLU A 106 23.31 -8.59 -9.72
CA GLU A 106 24.37 -8.18 -8.80
C GLU A 106 23.77 -7.72 -7.46
N GLN A 107 24.11 -8.42 -6.38
CA GLN A 107 23.66 -8.10 -5.03
C GLN A 107 24.55 -7.05 -4.37
N GLY A 108 24.00 -6.30 -3.41
CA GLY A 108 24.80 -5.37 -2.61
C GLY A 108 25.11 -4.05 -3.32
N VAL A 109 24.44 -3.77 -4.44
CA VAL A 109 24.66 -2.58 -5.26
C VAL A 109 24.13 -1.34 -4.52
N PRO A 110 24.96 -0.33 -4.23
CA PRO A 110 24.49 0.90 -3.60
C PRO A 110 23.46 1.61 -4.47
N PHE A 111 22.35 2.01 -3.86
CA PHE A 111 21.22 2.68 -4.52
C PHE A 111 20.97 4.04 -3.89
N ARG A 112 20.62 5.03 -4.72
CA ARG A 112 20.13 6.32 -4.21
C ARG A 112 19.11 6.98 -5.12
N VAL A 113 18.30 7.83 -4.52
CA VAL A 113 17.50 8.85 -5.19
C VAL A 113 17.94 10.21 -4.68
N GLN A 114 18.37 11.09 -5.59
CA GLN A 114 18.79 12.45 -5.28
C GLN A 114 18.19 13.42 -6.30
N GLY A 115 17.32 14.31 -5.81
CA GLY A 115 16.55 15.20 -6.68
C GLY A 115 15.64 14.38 -7.60
N ASP A 116 15.86 14.51 -8.92
CA ASP A 116 15.08 13.79 -9.93
C ASP A 116 15.73 12.45 -10.35
N ASN A 117 16.97 12.16 -9.95
CA ASN A 117 17.72 11.01 -10.46
C ASN A 117 17.58 9.77 -9.57
N ILE A 118 17.37 8.62 -10.22
CA ILE A 118 17.40 7.28 -9.61
C ILE A 118 18.70 6.63 -10.06
N SER A 119 19.60 6.30 -9.14
CA SER A 119 20.95 5.85 -9.50
C SER A 119 21.42 4.65 -8.69
N VAL A 120 22.30 3.87 -9.30
CA VAL A 120 23.04 2.79 -8.66
C VAL A 120 24.54 3.05 -8.80
N LYS A 121 25.34 2.52 -7.88
CA LYS A 121 26.79 2.58 -7.97
C LYS A 121 27.33 1.29 -8.55
N LEU A 122 27.96 1.36 -9.72
CA LEU A 122 28.62 0.23 -10.38
C LEU A 122 30.12 0.48 -10.35
N PHE A 123 30.88 -0.44 -9.77
CA PHE A 123 32.29 -0.21 -9.43
C PHE A 123 32.44 1.08 -8.59
N ASP A 124 33.18 2.06 -9.09
CA ASP A 124 33.43 3.33 -8.41
C ASP A 124 32.50 4.47 -8.86
N ASP A 125 31.67 4.25 -9.88
CA ASP A 125 30.88 5.30 -10.53
C ASP A 125 29.38 5.16 -10.29
N TRP A 126 28.71 6.31 -10.16
CA TRP A 126 27.25 6.37 -10.11
C TRP A 126 26.67 6.38 -11.52
N SER A 127 25.84 5.39 -11.83
CA SER A 127 25.09 5.29 -13.08
C SER A 127 23.63 5.69 -12.87
N ASN A 128 23.12 6.58 -13.70
CA ASN A 128 21.71 6.99 -13.67
C ASN A 128 20.84 5.94 -14.38
N LEU A 129 19.84 5.41 -13.68
CA LEU A 129 18.89 4.44 -14.21
C LEU A 129 17.65 5.11 -14.81
N GLY A 130 17.38 6.36 -14.43
CA GLY A 130 16.24 7.11 -14.92
C GLY A 130 15.85 8.26 -14.00
N SER A 131 14.79 8.97 -14.41
CA SER A 131 14.28 10.14 -13.71
C SER A 131 12.90 9.89 -13.09
N ILE A 132 12.65 10.48 -11.91
CA ILE A 132 11.34 10.45 -11.25
C ILE A 132 10.30 11.14 -12.12
N SER A 133 10.61 12.30 -12.68
CA SER A 133 9.71 13.06 -13.55
C SER A 133 9.38 12.31 -14.84
N GLU A 134 10.34 11.62 -15.46
CA GLU A 134 10.11 10.76 -16.62
C GLU A 134 9.24 9.55 -16.29
N LEU A 135 9.48 8.88 -15.16
CA LEU A 135 8.63 7.78 -14.69
C LEU A 135 7.22 8.29 -14.35
N SER A 136 7.11 9.46 -13.74
CA SER A 136 5.81 10.00 -13.30
C SER A 136 4.94 10.42 -14.47
N THR A 137 5.54 11.04 -15.50
CA THR A 137 4.84 11.41 -16.74
C THR A 137 4.47 10.20 -17.58
N SER A 138 5.37 9.22 -17.69
CA SER A 138 5.13 8.00 -18.47
C SER A 138 4.14 7.03 -17.80
N ARG A 139 3.96 7.12 -16.47
CA ARG A 139 3.14 6.17 -15.68
C ARG A 139 1.99 6.82 -14.92
N VAL A 140 1.75 8.12 -15.10
CA VAL A 140 0.70 8.91 -14.41
C VAL A 140 0.80 8.75 -12.88
N LEU A 141 2.00 8.91 -12.33
CA LEU A 141 2.26 8.75 -10.90
C LEU A 141 2.14 10.09 -10.17
N ASP A 142 0.94 10.67 -10.16
CA ASP A 142 0.62 11.73 -9.19
C ASP A 142 0.35 11.07 -7.82
N PRO A 143 0.95 11.50 -6.70
CA PRO A 143 0.73 10.86 -5.40
C PRO A 143 -0.73 10.87 -4.92
N ALA A 144 -1.50 11.93 -5.23
CA ALA A 144 -2.89 12.06 -4.83
C ALA A 144 -3.84 11.46 -5.87
N ALA A 145 -3.64 11.76 -7.15
CA ALA A 145 -4.47 11.22 -8.23
C ALA A 145 -4.18 9.74 -8.48
N GLY A 146 -2.93 9.31 -8.35
CA GLY A 146 -2.50 7.92 -8.51
C GLY A 146 -3.05 7.01 -7.42
N VAL A 147 -3.02 7.41 -6.14
CA VAL A 147 -3.69 6.67 -5.06
C VAL A 147 -5.20 6.55 -5.31
N THR A 148 -5.83 7.65 -5.71
CA THR A 148 -7.27 7.67 -6.02
C THR A 148 -7.58 6.75 -7.21
N GLN A 149 -6.74 6.74 -8.23
CA GLN A 149 -6.87 5.91 -9.42
C GLN A 149 -6.56 4.43 -9.15
N LEU A 150 -5.60 4.14 -8.27
CA LEU A 150 -5.30 2.77 -7.83
C LEU A 150 -6.47 2.17 -7.07
N LEU A 151 -7.11 2.94 -6.18
CA LEU A 151 -8.30 2.50 -5.43
C LEU A 151 -9.58 2.49 -6.28
N SER A 152 -9.65 3.35 -7.29
CA SER A 152 -10.78 3.40 -8.22
C SER A 152 -10.86 2.11 -9.03
N GLY A 153 -11.95 1.36 -8.84
CA GLY A 153 -12.18 0.11 -9.56
C GLY A 153 -11.52 -1.11 -8.93
N VAL A 154 -10.97 -1.00 -7.71
CA VAL A 154 -10.61 -2.19 -6.92
C VAL A 154 -11.87 -2.98 -6.61
N THR A 155 -11.84 -4.27 -6.90
CA THR A 155 -12.97 -5.20 -6.73
C THR A 155 -12.57 -6.39 -5.88
N ASN A 156 -13.57 -7.20 -5.48
CA ASN A 156 -13.35 -8.43 -4.73
C ASN A 156 -12.52 -8.24 -3.44
N LEU A 157 -12.77 -7.13 -2.73
CA LEU A 157 -12.12 -6.89 -1.45
C LEU A 157 -12.58 -7.91 -0.42
N GLN A 158 -11.62 -8.52 0.28
CA GLN A 158 -11.89 -9.50 1.33
C GLN A 158 -10.87 -9.35 2.45
N ALA A 159 -11.34 -9.27 3.69
CA ALA A 159 -10.50 -9.43 4.86
C ALA A 159 -10.20 -10.92 5.07
N GLN A 160 -8.92 -11.26 5.10
CA GLN A 160 -8.43 -12.64 5.29
C GLN A 160 -8.08 -12.95 6.75
N GLY A 161 -8.37 -12.01 7.66
CA GLY A 161 -8.05 -12.12 9.09
C GLY A 161 -6.76 -11.39 9.47
N THR A 162 -6.16 -11.81 10.57
CA THR A 162 -4.98 -11.18 11.16
C THR A 162 -3.72 -11.97 10.83
N GLU A 163 -2.65 -11.28 10.46
CA GLU A 163 -1.31 -11.84 10.24
C GLU A 163 -0.28 -11.00 11.01
N VAL A 164 0.72 -11.62 11.61
CA VAL A 164 1.79 -10.91 12.33
C VAL A 164 3.00 -10.78 11.41
N ILE A 165 3.44 -9.54 11.16
CA ILE A 165 4.61 -9.23 10.33
C ILE A 165 5.59 -8.44 11.19
N ASP A 166 6.80 -8.97 11.37
CA ASP A 166 7.87 -8.33 12.16
C ASP A 166 7.42 -7.90 13.57
N GLY A 167 6.54 -8.70 14.19
CA GLY A 167 5.98 -8.45 15.52
C GLY A 167 4.75 -7.53 15.54
N ILE A 168 4.31 -7.00 14.40
CA ILE A 168 3.14 -6.12 14.27
C ILE A 168 1.93 -6.95 13.85
N SER A 169 0.84 -6.90 14.61
CA SER A 169 -0.44 -7.47 14.21
C SER A 169 -1.05 -6.65 13.08
N THR A 170 -1.41 -7.31 11.98
CA THR A 170 -1.93 -6.64 10.78
C THR A 170 -3.22 -7.27 10.28
N THR A 171 -4.13 -6.45 9.77
CA THR A 171 -5.29 -6.91 8.99
C THR A 171 -4.84 -7.20 7.57
N LYS A 172 -4.99 -8.45 7.12
CA LYS A 172 -4.70 -8.86 5.75
C LYS A 172 -5.93 -8.64 4.88
N ILE A 173 -5.79 -7.84 3.83
CA ILE A 173 -6.87 -7.53 2.88
C ILE A 173 -6.42 -7.89 1.47
N THR A 174 -7.17 -8.76 0.80
CA THR A 174 -6.98 -9.11 -0.60
C THR A 174 -7.93 -8.33 -1.49
N GLY A 175 -7.54 -8.08 -2.74
CA GLY A 175 -8.42 -7.49 -3.75
C GLY A 175 -7.87 -7.66 -5.15
N THR A 176 -8.64 -7.18 -6.14
CA THR A 176 -8.25 -7.18 -7.55
C THR A 176 -8.10 -5.75 -8.04
N ILE A 177 -6.91 -5.41 -8.54
CA ILE A 177 -6.59 -4.11 -9.13
C ILE A 177 -6.89 -4.14 -10.63
N PRO A 178 -7.65 -3.16 -11.18
CA PRO A 178 -8.00 -3.14 -12.59
C PRO A 178 -6.78 -2.92 -13.48
N ALA A 179 -6.79 -3.46 -14.70
CA ALA A 179 -5.66 -3.41 -15.63
C ALA A 179 -5.12 -1.99 -15.88
N SER A 180 -6.01 -0.99 -15.93
CA SER A 180 -5.63 0.43 -16.08
C SER A 180 -4.70 0.92 -14.97
N SER A 181 -4.92 0.45 -13.75
CA SER A 181 -4.15 0.83 -12.57
C SER A 181 -2.87 -0.02 -12.47
N VAL A 182 -2.92 -1.30 -12.87
CA VAL A 182 -1.72 -2.14 -12.97
C VAL A 182 -0.72 -1.58 -13.99
N LYS A 183 -1.19 -0.96 -15.09
CA LYS A 183 -0.33 -0.35 -16.12
C LYS A 183 0.60 0.74 -15.63
N MET A 184 0.27 1.38 -14.51
CA MET A 184 1.14 2.37 -13.86
C MET A 184 2.42 1.71 -13.35
N LEU A 185 2.31 0.46 -12.88
CA LEU A 185 3.43 -0.35 -12.41
C LEU A 185 4.05 -1.17 -13.54
N ASP A 186 3.25 -1.90 -14.30
CA ASP A 186 3.69 -2.71 -15.45
C ASP A 186 2.97 -2.26 -16.73
N PRO A 187 3.59 -1.42 -17.59
CA PRO A 187 2.98 -0.95 -18.83
C PRO A 187 2.53 -2.07 -19.77
N GLY A 188 3.09 -3.27 -19.64
CA GLY A 188 2.71 -4.46 -20.38
C GLY A 188 1.38 -5.07 -19.96
N ALA A 189 0.85 -4.72 -18.79
CA ALA A 189 -0.32 -5.35 -18.19
C ALA A 189 -1.56 -5.28 -19.10
N LYS A 190 -2.18 -6.45 -19.30
CA LYS A 190 -3.37 -6.62 -20.16
C LYS A 190 -4.64 -6.92 -19.38
N SER A 191 -4.53 -7.37 -18.14
CA SER A 191 -5.64 -7.83 -17.31
C SER A 191 -5.54 -7.28 -15.89
N ALA A 192 -6.66 -7.36 -15.17
CA ALA A 192 -6.71 -7.06 -13.75
C ALA A 192 -5.85 -8.07 -12.96
N ARG A 193 -5.25 -7.62 -11.85
CA ARG A 193 -4.29 -8.41 -11.07
C ARG A 193 -4.67 -8.51 -9.59
N PRO A 194 -4.47 -9.68 -8.96
CA PRO A 194 -4.68 -9.79 -7.54
C PRO A 194 -3.57 -9.06 -6.77
N ALA A 195 -3.98 -8.43 -5.68
CA ALA A 195 -3.11 -7.71 -4.77
C ALA A 195 -3.51 -7.99 -3.32
N THR A 196 -2.59 -7.74 -2.40
CA THR A 196 -2.81 -7.91 -0.97
C THR A 196 -2.12 -6.78 -0.22
N VAL A 197 -2.78 -6.27 0.81
CA VAL A 197 -2.20 -5.31 1.75
C VAL A 197 -2.33 -5.84 3.18
N TRP A 198 -1.39 -5.45 4.01
CA TRP A 198 -1.36 -5.74 5.44
C TRP A 198 -1.25 -4.41 6.18
N ILE A 199 -2.29 -4.10 6.95
CA ILE A 199 -2.45 -2.80 7.62
C ILE A 199 -2.35 -3.00 9.13
N ALA A 200 -1.53 -2.22 9.80
CA ALA A 200 -1.29 -2.34 11.24
C ALA A 200 -2.59 -2.16 12.07
N GLN A 201 -2.77 -3.01 13.09
CA GLN A 201 -3.90 -2.99 14.02
C GLN A 201 -3.60 -2.24 15.33
N ASP A 202 -2.43 -1.60 15.42
CA ASP A 202 -1.95 -0.88 16.61
C ASP A 202 -2.48 0.56 16.72
N GLY A 203 -3.40 0.94 15.83
CA GLY A 203 -3.97 2.29 15.74
C GLY A 203 -3.20 3.25 14.84
N SER A 204 -2.01 2.87 14.34
CA SER A 204 -1.26 3.69 13.37
C SER A 204 -1.84 3.61 11.95
N HIS A 205 -2.56 2.53 11.64
CA HIS A 205 -2.99 2.16 10.28
C HIS A 205 -1.83 2.12 9.27
N HIS A 206 -0.58 1.96 9.71
CA HIS A 206 0.55 1.90 8.79
C HIS A 206 0.37 0.77 7.76
N LEU A 207 0.73 1.05 6.51
CA LEU A 207 0.85 0.04 5.48
C LEU A 207 2.11 -0.79 5.76
N VAL A 208 1.97 -1.88 6.50
CA VAL A 208 3.11 -2.74 6.86
C VAL A 208 3.64 -3.48 5.63
N ARG A 209 2.74 -3.99 4.78
CA ARG A 209 3.13 -4.68 3.55
C ARG A 209 2.09 -4.49 2.45
N ALA A 210 2.55 -4.45 1.21
CA ALA A 210 1.73 -4.54 0.02
C ALA A 210 2.37 -5.54 -0.96
N SER A 211 1.55 -6.29 -1.69
CA SER A 211 2.03 -7.17 -2.76
C SER A 211 1.06 -7.19 -3.94
N ILE A 212 1.60 -7.35 -5.14
CA ILE A 212 0.84 -7.52 -6.37
C ILE A 212 1.44 -8.65 -7.20
N ASP A 213 0.57 -9.50 -7.74
CA ASP A 213 0.94 -10.54 -8.69
C ASP A 213 0.76 -10.01 -10.12
N LEU A 214 1.88 -9.81 -10.82
CA LEU A 214 1.93 -9.39 -12.22
C LEU A 214 1.81 -10.58 -13.19
N GLY A 215 1.70 -11.81 -12.66
CA GLY A 215 1.59 -13.14 -13.27
C GLY A 215 2.77 -13.61 -14.10
N SER A 216 3.66 -12.74 -14.57
CA SER A 216 5.03 -13.13 -14.89
C SER A 216 5.91 -13.25 -13.64
N GLY A 217 5.47 -12.64 -12.54
CA GLY A 217 6.18 -12.50 -11.29
C GLY A 217 5.36 -11.72 -10.28
N SER A 218 5.91 -11.48 -9.10
CA SER A 218 5.26 -10.67 -8.06
C SER A 218 6.19 -9.60 -7.52
N ILE A 219 5.61 -8.53 -7.02
CA ILE A 219 6.32 -7.48 -6.27
C ILE A 219 5.72 -7.45 -4.87
N GLN A 220 6.59 -7.46 -3.86
CA GLN A 220 6.25 -7.23 -2.47
C GLN A 220 7.03 -6.03 -1.96
N LEU A 221 6.35 -5.13 -1.26
CA LEU A 221 6.92 -3.98 -0.57
C LEU A 221 6.55 -4.09 0.91
N THR A 222 7.53 -3.98 1.80
CA THR A 222 7.34 -3.93 3.25
C THR A 222 7.86 -2.59 3.77
N GLN A 223 7.07 -1.90 4.60
CA GLN A 223 7.49 -0.68 5.28
C GLN A 223 7.84 -0.98 6.74
N SER A 224 8.80 -0.24 7.28
CA SER A 224 9.16 -0.28 8.70
C SER A 224 9.84 1.05 9.08
N LYS A 225 10.18 1.22 10.36
CA LYS A 225 10.90 2.42 10.87
C LYS A 225 10.23 3.74 10.48
N TRP A 226 8.90 3.78 10.58
CA TRP A 226 8.10 4.95 10.23
C TRP A 226 8.51 6.16 11.07
N ASN A 227 8.83 7.27 10.40
CA ASN A 227 9.25 8.54 10.99
C ASN A 227 10.55 8.46 11.82
N GLU A 228 11.33 7.39 11.71
CA GLU A 228 12.67 7.34 12.29
C GLU A 228 13.64 8.21 11.47
N PRO A 229 14.60 8.93 12.09
CA PRO A 229 15.57 9.73 11.36
C PRO A 229 16.41 8.89 10.38
N VAL A 230 16.60 9.41 9.16
CA VAL A 230 17.37 8.74 8.10
C VAL A 230 18.52 9.62 7.61
N ASN A 231 19.60 8.98 7.14
CA ASN A 231 20.72 9.66 6.48
C ASN A 231 20.75 9.29 4.99
N VAL A 232 20.16 10.13 4.15
CA VAL A 232 19.92 9.87 2.72
C VAL A 232 20.71 10.78 1.78
N ASP A 233 21.58 11.61 2.34
CA ASP A 233 22.43 12.52 1.57
C ASP A 233 23.78 11.85 1.19
#